data_AF-X0U5U2-F1
#
_entry.id   AF-X0U5U2-F1
#
_cell.length_a   1.000
_cell.length_b   1.000
_cell.length_c   1.000
_cell.angle_alpha   90.00
_cell.angle_beta   90.00
_cell.angle_gamma   90.00
#
_symmetry.space_group_name_H-M   'P 1'
#
loop_
_entity.id
_entity.type
_entity.pdbx_description
1 polymer ?
#
loop_
_entity_poly.entity_id
_entity_poly.type
_entity_poly.pdbx_seq_one_letter_code
_entity_poly.pdbx_strand_id
1 'polypeptide(L)'
;MASVGCAVQREELERLEPEWRALLPRTAANNVFVSPTWLRVWWQEFGADRELLLLSVRRRGELVGVAPLMRDGAQTGGRLPDRLCFAGDTQVCDYMDVVAAPGEEEAVLSAVLRSLGEEPWQELALWAVPEGSPTLDALKAAAP
;
A
#
# COMPACT_ATOMS: atom_id res chain seq x y z
N MET A 1 -2.74 -8.66 28.54
CA MET A 1 -3.87 -8.28 27.65
C MET A 1 -3.46 -8.68 26.24
N ALA A 2 -4.27 -9.45 25.52
CA ALA A 2 -3.97 -9.76 24.13
C ALA A 2 -4.10 -8.47 23.30
N SER A 3 -3.03 -8.09 22.59
CA SER A 3 -3.12 -7.09 21.54
C SER A 3 -4.10 -7.62 20.49
N VAL A 4 -5.20 -6.91 20.25
CA VAL A 4 -6.09 -7.22 19.14
C VAL A 4 -5.36 -6.78 17.88
N GLY A 5 -4.72 -7.74 17.21
CA GLY A 5 -3.96 -7.51 15.99
C GLY A 5 -4.83 -6.94 14.87
N CYS A 6 -4.19 -6.22 13.95
CA CYS A 6 -4.86 -5.74 12.76
C CYS A 6 -5.11 -6.89 11.78
N ALA A 7 -6.30 -6.92 11.18
CA ALA A 7 -6.61 -7.76 10.03
C ALA A 7 -6.19 -7.04 8.74
N VAL A 8 -5.76 -7.80 7.73
CA VAL A 8 -5.48 -7.30 6.38
C VAL A 8 -6.49 -7.90 5.42
N GLN A 9 -6.99 -7.11 4.47
CA GLN A 9 -7.97 -7.52 3.47
C GLN A 9 -7.58 -6.95 2.10
N ARG A 10 -7.75 -7.74 1.03
CA ARG A 10 -7.74 -7.20 -0.35
C ARG A 10 -9.07 -6.49 -0.60
N GLU A 11 -9.02 -5.32 -1.23
CA GLU A 11 -10.17 -4.44 -1.41
C GLU A 11 -10.31 -3.99 -2.87
N GLU A 12 -11.55 -3.74 -3.30
CA GLU A 12 -11.82 -3.02 -4.56
C GLU A 12 -11.76 -1.51 -4.32
N LEU A 13 -11.20 -0.75 -5.25
CA LEU A 13 -10.96 0.69 -5.09
C LEU A 13 -12.24 1.47 -4.78
N GLU A 14 -13.32 1.20 -5.52
CA GLU A 14 -14.62 1.85 -5.35
C GLU A 14 -15.25 1.58 -3.98
N ARG A 15 -14.90 0.47 -3.32
CA ARG A 15 -15.42 0.08 -2.01
C ARG A 15 -14.63 0.75 -0.88
N LEU A 16 -13.30 0.74 -0.97
CA LEU A 16 -12.42 1.28 0.06
C LEU A 16 -12.36 2.82 0.05
N GLU A 17 -12.56 3.42 -1.13
CA GLU A 17 -12.44 4.84 -1.38
C GLU A 17 -13.10 5.75 -0.32
N PRO A 18 -14.37 5.56 0.10
CA PRO A 18 -15.00 6.48 1.06
C PRO A 18 -14.33 6.47 2.43
N GLU A 19 -13.91 5.30 2.92
CA GLU A 19 -13.17 5.18 4.19
C GLU A 19 -11.75 5.77 4.05
N TRP A 20 -11.06 5.49 2.94
CA TRP A 20 -9.73 6.04 2.66
C TRP A 20 -9.76 7.57 2.54
N ARG A 21 -10.79 8.15 1.91
CA ARG A 21 -11.04 9.61 1.86
C ARG A 21 -11.19 10.23 3.24
N ALA A 22 -11.77 9.51 4.20
CA ALA A 22 -11.94 9.97 5.57
C ALA A 22 -10.66 9.79 6.43
N LEU A 23 -9.87 8.76 6.14
CA LEU A 23 -8.61 8.48 6.83
C LEU A 23 -7.48 9.44 6.40
N LEU A 24 -7.24 9.56 5.09
CA LEU A 24 -6.04 10.19 4.52
C LEU A 24 -5.70 11.58 5.10
N PRO A 25 -6.65 12.53 5.28
CA PRO A 25 -6.37 13.87 5.81
C PRO A 25 -5.75 13.91 7.21
N ARG A 26 -5.82 12.80 7.95
CA ARG A 26 -5.31 12.66 9.32
C ARG A 26 -3.90 12.07 9.37
N THR A 27 -3.34 11.63 8.24
CA THR A 27 -2.11 10.82 8.18
C THR A 27 -0.89 11.65 7.78
N ALA A 28 0.32 11.18 8.12
CA ALA A 28 1.57 11.78 7.63
C ALA A 28 1.68 11.71 6.09
N ALA A 29 1.03 10.71 5.47
CA ALA A 29 1.00 10.50 4.03
C ALA A 29 -0.02 11.39 3.29
N ASN A 30 -0.61 12.43 3.90
CA ASN A 30 -1.67 13.24 3.28
C ASN A 30 -1.20 14.07 2.06
N ASN A 31 -1.06 13.41 0.90
CA ASN A 31 -0.66 14.00 -0.37
C ASN A 31 -1.54 13.48 -1.53
N VAL A 32 -1.41 14.08 -2.72
CA VAL A 32 -2.25 13.74 -3.89
C VAL A 32 -1.98 12.35 -4.45
N PHE A 33 -0.72 11.91 -4.50
CA PHE A 33 -0.29 10.67 -5.16
C PHE A 33 -0.79 9.41 -4.46
N VAL A 34 -0.94 9.46 -3.12
CA VAL A 34 -1.58 8.40 -2.33
C VAL A 34 -3.07 8.63 -2.07
N SER A 35 -3.74 9.46 -2.88
CA SER A 35 -5.19 9.67 -2.76
C SER A 35 -5.98 8.65 -3.60
N PRO A 36 -7.16 8.19 -3.15
CA PRO A 36 -8.02 7.31 -3.94
C PRO A 36 -8.51 7.98 -5.24
N THR A 37 -8.58 9.31 -5.28
CA THR A 37 -8.87 10.04 -6.52
C THR A 37 -7.76 9.85 -7.56
N TRP A 38 -6.51 10.05 -7.13
CA TRP A 38 -5.36 9.93 -8.02
C TRP A 38 -5.15 8.50 -8.46
N LEU A 39 -5.20 7.53 -7.53
CA LEU A 39 -5.07 6.12 -7.87
C LEU A 39 -6.12 5.70 -8.91
N ARG A 40 -7.37 6.16 -8.83
CA ARG A 40 -8.38 5.81 -9.85
C ARG A 40 -7.99 6.33 -11.23
N VAL A 41 -7.60 7.60 -11.34
CA VAL A 41 -7.23 8.21 -12.62
C VAL A 41 -5.97 7.54 -13.18
N TRP A 42 -4.94 7.36 -12.34
CA TRP A 42 -3.71 6.69 -12.73
C TRP A 42 -3.96 5.25 -13.17
N TRP A 43 -4.80 4.50 -12.45
CA TRP A 43 -5.13 3.11 -12.78
C TRP A 43 -5.92 2.98 -14.08
N GLN A 44 -6.79 3.94 -14.39
CA GLN A 44 -7.54 3.98 -15.65
C GLN A 44 -6.65 4.21 -16.88
N GLU A 45 -5.60 5.02 -16.76
CA GLU A 45 -4.71 5.37 -17.87
C GLU A 45 -3.47 4.44 -17.98
N PHE A 46 -2.93 3.98 -16.85
CA PHE A 46 -1.63 3.29 -16.77
C PHE A 46 -1.66 1.92 -16.06
N GLY A 47 -2.78 1.55 -15.45
CA GLY A 47 -2.97 0.26 -14.76
C GLY A 47 -3.17 -0.94 -15.71
N ALA A 48 -3.19 -0.70 -17.03
CA ALA A 48 -3.26 -1.76 -18.03
C ALA A 48 -2.13 -2.79 -17.84
N ASP A 49 -2.48 -4.06 -18.05
CA ASP A 49 -1.58 -5.22 -17.94
C ASP A 49 -0.99 -5.50 -16.54
N ARG A 50 -1.52 -4.86 -15.48
CA ARG A 50 -1.10 -5.00 -14.06
C ARG A 50 -2.23 -5.52 -13.17
N GLU A 51 -1.89 -6.13 -12.03
CA GLU A 51 -2.84 -6.51 -10.98
C GLU A 51 -2.86 -5.42 -9.90
N LEU A 52 -4.01 -4.84 -9.55
CA LEU A 52 -4.12 -3.95 -8.39
C LEU A 52 -4.12 -4.80 -7.11
N LEU A 53 -3.20 -4.50 -6.19
CA LEU A 53 -3.13 -5.11 -4.86
C LEU A 53 -3.41 -4.04 -3.80
N LEU A 54 -4.66 -3.59 -3.74
CA LEU A 54 -5.10 -2.63 -2.74
C LEU A 54 -5.41 -3.36 -1.43
N LEU A 55 -4.59 -3.12 -0.40
CA LEU A 55 -4.76 -3.73 0.92
C LEU A 55 -5.33 -2.73 1.91
N SER A 56 -6.43 -3.06 2.58
CA SER A 56 -6.85 -2.37 3.82
C SER A 56 -6.25 -3.06 5.03
N VAL A 57 -5.92 -2.26 6.04
CA VAL A 57 -5.57 -2.72 7.38
C VAL A 57 -6.65 -2.23 8.34
N ARG A 58 -7.30 -3.18 9.02
CA ARG A 58 -8.45 -2.92 9.89
C ARG A 58 -8.18 -3.33 11.34
N ARG A 59 -8.49 -2.44 12.29
CA ARG A 59 -8.45 -2.72 13.72
C ARG A 59 -9.88 -2.68 14.27
N ARG A 60 -10.37 -3.81 14.79
CA ARG A 60 -11.77 -3.97 15.25
C ARG A 60 -12.84 -3.62 14.19
N GLY A 61 -12.49 -3.74 12.90
CA GLY A 61 -13.34 -3.41 11.76
C GLY A 61 -13.09 -2.01 11.16
N GLU A 62 -12.57 -1.07 11.95
CA GLU A 62 -12.25 0.29 11.50
C GLU A 62 -10.99 0.31 10.63
N LEU A 63 -11.03 1.06 9.52
CA LEU A 63 -9.87 1.27 8.65
C LEU A 63 -8.81 2.11 9.38
N VAL A 64 -7.65 1.50 9.64
CA VAL A 64 -6.48 2.16 10.24
C VAL A 64 -5.31 2.33 9.28
N GLY A 65 -5.32 1.65 8.13
CA GLY A 65 -4.33 1.88 7.09
C GLY A 65 -4.71 1.34 5.71
N VAL A 66 -4.00 1.81 4.68
CA VAL A 66 -4.14 1.40 3.28
C VAL A 66 -2.75 1.26 2.66
N ALA A 67 -2.45 0.12 2.03
CA ALA A 67 -1.27 -0.05 1.19
C ALA A 67 -1.72 -0.13 -0.29
N PRO A 68 -1.54 0.95 -1.07
CA PRO A 68 -1.86 0.96 -2.49
C PRO A 68 -0.72 0.31 -3.27
N LEU A 69 -0.78 -1.01 -3.48
CA LEU A 69 0.24 -1.78 -4.21
C LEU A 69 -0.30 -2.28 -5.55
N MET A 70 0.60 -2.73 -6.41
CA MET A 70 0.29 -3.46 -7.63
C MET A 70 1.34 -4.54 -7.90
N ARG A 71 0.97 -5.54 -8.69
CA ARG A 71 1.90 -6.52 -9.28
C ARG A 71 2.22 -6.10 -10.71
N ASP A 72 3.50 -5.86 -10.97
CA ASP A 72 4.02 -5.54 -12.30
C ASP A 72 4.51 -6.83 -12.99
N GLY A 73 4.17 -7.03 -14.27
CA GLY A 73 4.67 -8.16 -15.07
C GLY A 73 3.69 -9.28 -15.47
N ALA A 74 2.38 -9.13 -15.27
CA ALA A 74 1.40 -10.23 -15.38
C ALA A 74 1.26 -10.91 -16.78
N GLN A 75 1.85 -10.36 -17.85
CA GLN A 75 1.63 -10.84 -19.23
C GLN A 75 2.90 -11.14 -20.06
N THR A 76 4.10 -11.12 -19.48
CA THR A 76 5.32 -11.55 -20.22
C THR A 76 5.44 -13.08 -20.25
N GLY A 77 5.13 -13.66 -21.41
CA GLY A 77 4.97 -15.10 -21.60
C GLY A 77 6.19 -15.97 -21.27
N GLY A 78 6.24 -16.49 -20.04
CA GLY A 78 7.04 -17.67 -19.69
C GLY A 78 8.05 -17.50 -18.55
N ARG A 79 8.23 -16.30 -17.98
CA ARG A 79 9.13 -16.11 -16.82
C ARG A 79 8.76 -14.85 -16.05
N LEU A 80 8.45 -15.00 -14.76
CA LEU A 80 7.96 -13.96 -13.86
C LEU A 80 8.87 -12.71 -13.81
N PRO A 81 8.29 -11.52 -13.94
CA PRO A 81 8.48 -10.43 -13.00
C PRO A 81 7.41 -10.63 -11.91
N ASP A 82 7.82 -11.07 -10.71
CA ASP A 82 6.91 -11.21 -9.57
C ASP A 82 7.19 -10.08 -8.59
N ARG A 83 7.05 -8.85 -9.09
CA ARG A 83 7.44 -7.62 -8.42
C ARG A 83 6.20 -6.93 -7.88
N LEU A 84 6.17 -6.72 -6.57
CA LEU A 84 5.23 -5.83 -5.91
C LEU A 84 5.83 -4.44 -5.78
N CYS A 85 5.04 -3.41 -6.04
CA CYS A 85 5.44 -2.02 -5.90
C CYS A 85 4.22 -1.14 -5.59
N PHE A 86 4.42 0.13 -5.22
CA PHE A 86 3.28 1.05 -5.07
C PHE A 86 2.53 1.22 -6.39
N ALA A 87 1.20 1.29 -6.32
CA ALA A 87 0.34 1.55 -7.48
C ALA A 87 0.49 3.01 -7.93
N GLY A 88 1.28 3.20 -8.98
CA GLY A 88 1.76 4.49 -9.49
C GLY A 88 3.02 4.29 -10.33
N ASP A 89 3.69 5.37 -10.72
CA ASP A 89 5.05 5.30 -11.29
C ASP A 89 5.94 6.49 -10.90
N THR A 90 7.26 6.30 -11.07
CA THR A 90 8.31 7.28 -10.73
C THR A 90 8.42 8.47 -11.69
N GLN A 91 7.59 8.55 -12.74
CA GLN A 91 7.56 9.68 -13.68
C GLN A 91 6.48 10.71 -13.34
N VAL A 92 5.40 10.29 -12.66
CA VAL A 92 4.29 11.18 -12.28
C VAL A 92 3.95 11.18 -10.79
N CYS A 93 4.58 10.35 -9.94
CA CYS A 93 4.35 10.34 -8.50
C CYS A 93 5.66 10.59 -7.71
N ASP A 94 5.74 11.74 -7.02
CA ASP A 94 6.95 12.13 -6.28
C ASP A 94 6.97 11.65 -4.81
N TYR A 95 5.81 11.29 -4.24
CA TYR A 95 5.68 10.90 -2.82
C TYR A 95 4.66 9.76 -2.63
N MET A 96 5.14 8.52 -2.62
CA MET A 96 4.33 7.32 -2.38
C MET A 96 4.57 6.75 -0.99
N ASP A 97 3.52 6.24 -0.35
CA ASP A 97 3.61 5.71 1.00
C ASP A 97 2.49 4.73 1.33
N VAL A 98 2.64 4.00 2.43
CA VAL A 98 1.54 3.33 3.12
C VAL A 98 0.79 4.36 3.94
N VAL A 99 -0.52 4.46 3.74
CA VAL A 99 -1.38 5.34 4.53
C VAL A 99 -1.65 4.66 5.87
N ALA A 100 -1.36 5.33 6.98
CA ALA A 100 -1.61 4.82 8.32
C ALA A 100 -2.16 5.92 9.23
N ALA A 101 -3.10 5.57 10.10
CA ALA A 101 -3.62 6.47 11.11
C ALA A 101 -2.52 6.87 12.12
N PRO A 102 -2.57 8.08 12.71
CA PRO A 102 -1.58 8.51 13.71
C PRO A 102 -1.47 7.55 14.90
N GLY A 103 -0.26 7.07 15.16
CA GLY A 103 0.02 6.09 16.23
C GLY A 103 -0.28 4.63 15.88
N GLU A 104 -0.69 4.36 14.63
CA GLU A 104 -0.97 3.01 14.10
C GLU A 104 0.10 2.55 13.10
N GLU A 105 1.11 3.37 12.80
CA GLU A 105 2.03 3.20 11.68
C GLU A 105 2.80 1.87 11.73
N GLU A 106 3.47 1.58 12.85
CA GLU A 106 4.21 0.32 13.06
C GLU A 106 3.28 -0.90 12.92
N ALA A 107 2.06 -0.82 13.46
CA ALA A 107 1.09 -1.91 13.44
C ALA A 107 0.50 -2.14 12.04
N VAL A 108 0.26 -1.07 11.28
CA VAL A 108 -0.16 -1.11 9.88
C VAL A 108 0.94 -1.72 9.02
N LEU A 109 2.16 -1.20 9.11
CA LEU A 109 3.30 -1.67 8.32
C LEU A 109 3.66 -3.13 8.63
N SER A 110 3.67 -3.52 9.91
CA SER A 110 3.88 -4.91 10.32
C SER A 110 2.79 -5.85 9.82
N ALA A 111 1.53 -5.38 9.75
CA ALA A 111 0.43 -6.17 9.21
C ALA A 111 0.54 -6.34 7.69
N VAL A 112 0.85 -5.27 6.96
CA VAL A 112 1.11 -5.30 5.51
C VAL A 112 2.26 -6.24 5.19
N LEU A 113 3.44 -6.04 5.80
CA LEU A 113 4.63 -6.85 5.52
C LEU A 113 4.41 -8.34 5.82
N ARG A 114 3.70 -8.68 6.90
CA ARG A 114 3.29 -10.07 7.19
C ARG A 114 2.36 -10.61 6.09
N SER A 115 1.34 -9.86 5.71
CA SER A 115 0.38 -10.28 4.66
C SER A 115 1.07 -10.45 3.30
N LEU A 116 2.08 -9.64 2.99
CA LEU A 116 2.89 -9.83 1.79
C LEU A 116 3.76 -11.09 1.91
N GLY A 117 4.36 -11.36 3.07
CA GLY A 117 5.17 -12.57 3.29
C GLY A 117 4.41 -13.91 3.18
N GLU A 118 3.08 -13.88 3.12
CA GLU A 118 2.21 -15.05 2.89
C GLU A 118 1.88 -15.27 1.39
N GLU A 119 2.27 -14.34 0.51
CA GLU A 119 1.99 -14.35 -0.94
C GLU A 119 3.26 -14.64 -1.77
N PRO A 120 3.17 -15.24 -2.97
CA PRO A 120 4.30 -15.37 -3.87
C PRO A 120 4.69 -14.01 -4.46
N TRP A 121 5.97 -13.65 -4.32
CA TRP A 121 6.67 -12.56 -5.03
C TRP A 121 8.19 -12.74 -4.88
N GLN A 122 8.98 -11.95 -5.63
CA GLN A 122 10.45 -12.00 -5.64
C GLN A 122 11.10 -10.65 -5.30
N GLU A 123 10.43 -9.53 -5.59
CA GLU A 123 10.90 -8.18 -5.28
C GLU A 123 9.75 -7.34 -4.70
N LEU A 124 10.02 -6.59 -3.62
CA LEU A 124 9.15 -5.52 -3.13
C LEU A 124 9.87 -4.18 -3.34
N ALA A 125 9.42 -3.39 -4.30
CA ALA A 125 10.05 -2.15 -4.71
C ALA A 125 9.20 -0.93 -4.30
N LEU A 126 9.56 -0.34 -3.16
CA LEU A 126 8.90 0.85 -2.61
C LEU A 126 9.73 2.09 -2.96
N TRP A 127 9.35 2.73 -4.06
CA TRP A 127 9.97 3.92 -4.61
C TRP A 127 9.24 5.19 -4.15
N ALA A 128 9.89 6.35 -4.26
CA ALA A 128 9.35 7.66 -3.84
C ALA A 128 8.84 7.74 -2.39
N VAL A 129 9.35 6.91 -1.48
CA VAL A 129 9.01 7.01 -0.05
C VAL A 129 9.64 8.29 0.53
N PRO A 130 8.86 9.19 1.18
CA PRO A 130 9.38 10.42 1.76
C PRO A 130 10.50 10.18 2.79
N GLU A 131 11.48 11.08 2.83
CA GLU A 131 12.47 11.09 3.92
C GLU A 131 11.77 11.28 5.27
N GLY A 132 12.10 10.45 6.25
CA GLY A 132 11.43 10.43 7.56
C GLY A 132 10.05 9.77 7.57
N SER A 133 9.61 9.12 6.49
CA SER A 133 8.40 8.30 6.51
C SER A 133 8.55 7.11 7.49
N PRO A 134 7.53 6.83 8.33
CA PRO A 134 7.45 5.63 9.17
C PRO A 134 7.63 4.31 8.37
N THR A 135 7.29 4.30 7.08
CA THR A 135 7.53 3.16 6.19
C THR A 135 9.01 2.82 6.07
N LEU A 136 9.89 3.81 5.97
CA LEU A 136 11.34 3.57 5.94
C LEU A 136 11.84 2.95 7.25
N ASP A 137 11.32 3.39 8.39
CA ASP A 137 11.77 2.91 9.69
C ASP A 137 11.26 1.49 9.99
N ALA A 138 10.02 1.16 9.62
CA ALA A 138 9.51 -0.20 9.68
C ALA A 138 10.27 -1.16 8.75
N LEU A 139 10.62 -0.72 7.53
CA LEU A 139 11.43 -1.53 6.60
C LEU A 139 12.84 -1.79 7.14
N LYS A 140 13.50 -0.79 7.74
CA LYS A 140 14.80 -0.97 8.42
C LYS A 140 14.72 -1.94 9.60
N ALA A 141 13.61 -1.97 10.32
CA ALA A 141 13.39 -2.89 11.44
C ALA A 141 13.00 -4.32 11.00
N ALA A 142 12.41 -4.47 9.80
CA ALA A 142 12.02 -5.76 9.23
C ALA A 142 13.09 -6.40 8.33
N ALA A 143 14.06 -5.62 7.84
CA ALA A 143 15.22 -6.13 7.12
C ALA A 143 16.21 -6.86 8.07
N PRO A 144 16.75 -8.01 7.68
CA PRO A 144 17.72 -8.79 8.48
C PRO A 144 19.14 -8.20 8.48
#